data_AF-A0A6P8WLD6-F1
#
_entry.id   AF-A0A6P8WLD6-F1
#
_cell.length_a   1.000
_cell.length_b   1.000
_cell.length_c   1.000
_cell.angle_alpha   90.00
_cell.angle_beta   90.00
_cell.angle_gamma   90.00
#
_symmetry.space_group_name_H-M   'P 1'
#
loop_
_entity.id
_entity.type
_entity.pdbx_description
1 polymer ?
#
loop_
_entity_poly.entity_id
_entity_poly.type
_entity_poly.pdbx_seq_one_letter_code
_entity_poly.pdbx_strand_id
1 'polypeptide(L)'
;MFKLLLRSVRLPKVRAKCPQYLYLKRLSSKAFNTPRPPKDPPDEGYQPQSVDHEDIELADFVRPEAFRQFQSPDEVLGPGAGMSKEYKNPQYFGYHRFSYVELQNQSMELRDERRVSGGVQANMGEDDEDECPDDSIEAMMAQEAECNETLQAQAKDAEKDREKNKLKTWCVATEKKQEEIREVQKCEEIEKKKLQDSKSKSKNEKTIEKGAKEIMEECVKKMEKSAAAGECKEKVIKETLAELEKECKNLSKLNTKAEELKEKVKDVEKKIAKSQAKDDQCKNEKSDKKDEKKSDKCKKTDKNK
;
A
#
# COMPACT_ATOMS: atom_id res chain seq x y z
N MET A 1 -7.06 28.35 38.19
CA MET A 1 -8.26 27.49 38.39
C MET A 1 -9.38 27.99 37.51
N PHE A 2 -9.61 27.36 36.35
CA PHE A 2 -10.67 27.73 35.42
C PHE A 2 -11.97 27.00 35.80
N LYS A 3 -13.02 27.75 36.18
CA LYS A 3 -14.38 27.21 36.35
C LYS A 3 -15.04 27.08 34.97
N LEU A 4 -15.14 25.85 34.47
CA LEU A 4 -15.99 25.51 33.33
C LEU A 4 -17.46 25.58 33.75
N LEU A 5 -18.16 26.63 33.31
CA LEU A 5 -19.62 26.73 33.37
C LEU A 5 -20.23 25.79 32.33
N LEU A 6 -20.56 24.57 32.74
CA LEU A 6 -21.41 23.66 31.98
C LEU A 6 -22.83 24.24 31.90
N ARG A 7 -23.13 24.92 30.79
CA ARG A 7 -24.50 25.31 30.42
C ARG A 7 -25.29 24.04 30.09
N SER A 8 -26.12 23.59 31.03
CA SER A 8 -27.14 22.57 30.81
C SER A 8 -28.17 23.07 29.81
N VAL A 9 -28.10 22.58 28.57
CA VAL A 9 -29.14 22.79 27.56
C VAL A 9 -30.34 21.92 27.95
N ARG A 10 -31.34 22.53 28.61
CA ARG A 10 -32.63 21.89 28.84
C ARG A 10 -33.40 21.87 27.51
N LEU A 11 -33.50 20.71 26.89
CA LEU A 11 -34.44 20.48 25.81
C LEU A 11 -35.88 20.67 26.33
N PRO A 12 -36.76 21.37 25.59
CA PRO A 12 -38.15 21.49 25.98
C PRO A 12 -38.83 20.11 25.90
N LYS A 13 -39.41 19.67 27.02
CA LYS A 13 -40.31 18.51 27.06
C LYS A 13 -41.56 18.86 26.24
N VAL A 14 -41.57 18.51 24.96
CA VAL A 14 -42.80 18.45 24.18
C VAL A 14 -43.60 17.28 24.73
N ARG A 15 -44.51 17.57 25.66
CA ARG A 15 -45.58 16.63 26.01
C ARG A 15 -46.49 16.52 24.80
N ALA A 16 -46.21 15.55 23.93
CA ALA A 16 -47.21 15.03 23.01
C ALA A 16 -48.37 14.51 23.88
N LYS A 17 -49.46 15.28 23.94
CA LYS A 17 -50.73 14.79 24.47
C LYS A 17 -51.20 13.73 23.49
N CYS A 18 -50.94 12.45 23.79
CA CYS A 18 -51.69 11.38 23.17
C CYS A 18 -53.18 11.65 23.42
N PRO A 19 -54.02 11.76 22.40
CA PRO A 19 -55.45 11.80 22.61
C PRO A 19 -55.89 10.43 23.11
N GLN A 20 -55.95 10.28 24.43
CA GLN A 20 -56.60 9.17 25.13
C GLN A 20 -58.12 9.32 24.98
N TYR A 21 -58.67 9.16 23.79
CA TYR A 21 -60.12 9.03 23.68
C TYR A 21 -60.49 8.18 22.47
N LEU A 22 -61.17 7.08 22.79
CA LEU A 22 -62.07 6.31 21.95
C LEU A 22 -61.43 5.36 20.94
N TYR A 23 -61.13 4.13 21.37
CA TYR A 23 -61.73 2.91 20.78
C TYR A 23 -61.27 1.64 21.54
N LEU A 24 -61.71 1.47 22.79
CA LEU A 24 -61.94 0.11 23.33
C LEU A 24 -63.31 -0.37 22.82
N LYS A 25 -63.47 -0.44 21.50
CA LYS A 25 -64.58 -1.18 20.91
C LYS A 25 -64.12 -2.62 20.90
N ARG A 26 -64.80 -3.45 21.70
CA ARG A 26 -64.66 -4.91 21.80
C ARG A 26 -63.84 -5.47 20.63
N LEU A 27 -62.69 -6.07 20.93
CA LEU A 27 -62.01 -6.98 20.01
C LEU A 27 -63.01 -8.11 19.70
N SER A 28 -63.78 -7.87 18.66
CA SER A 28 -64.67 -8.85 18.06
C SER A 28 -63.79 -10.03 17.67
N SER A 29 -64.04 -11.20 18.26
CA SER A 29 -63.41 -12.48 17.89
C SER A 29 -63.78 -12.94 16.47
N LYS A 30 -64.58 -12.15 15.75
CA LYS A 30 -64.88 -12.33 14.34
C LYS A 30 -63.61 -11.97 13.56
N ALA A 31 -62.99 -12.97 12.95
CA ALA A 31 -61.88 -12.80 12.02
C ALA A 31 -62.23 -11.64 11.07
N PHE A 32 -61.34 -10.66 10.98
CA PHE A 32 -61.49 -9.52 10.09
C PHE A 32 -61.55 -10.08 8.66
N ASN A 33 -62.76 -10.23 8.12
CA ASN A 33 -62.98 -10.70 6.76
C ASN A 33 -62.75 -9.54 5.77
N THR A 34 -61.61 -8.86 5.90
CA THR A 34 -61.09 -8.08 4.77
C THR A 34 -60.90 -9.08 3.63
N PRO A 35 -61.53 -8.88 2.46
CA PRO A 35 -61.33 -9.76 1.34
C PRO A 35 -59.82 -9.85 1.10
N ARG A 36 -59.34 -11.09 1.05
CA ARG A 36 -57.93 -11.39 0.82
C ARG A 36 -57.50 -10.60 -0.43
N PRO A 37 -56.36 -9.88 -0.39
CA PRO A 37 -55.82 -9.25 -1.58
C PRO A 37 -55.86 -10.28 -2.73
N PRO A 38 -56.41 -9.93 -3.91
CA PRO A 38 -56.67 -10.89 -4.97
C PRO A 38 -55.45 -11.71 -5.39
N LYS A 39 -54.25 -11.19 -5.10
CA LYS A 39 -52.96 -11.73 -5.51
C LYS A 39 -52.12 -12.31 -4.38
N ASP A 40 -52.65 -12.37 -3.15
CA ASP A 40 -51.95 -13.05 -2.06
C ASP A 40 -51.89 -14.58 -2.33
N PRO A 41 -50.98 -15.31 -1.69
CA PRO A 41 -50.97 -16.77 -1.69
C PRO A 41 -51.93 -17.38 -0.65
N PRO A 42 -52.37 -18.64 -0.82
CA PRO A 42 -53.21 -19.34 0.16
C PRO A 42 -52.53 -19.38 1.54
N ASP A 43 -53.34 -19.32 2.61
CA ASP A 43 -52.80 -19.24 3.98
C ASP A 43 -52.13 -20.57 4.42
N GLU A 44 -52.53 -21.70 3.83
CA GLU A 44 -51.98 -23.03 4.12
C GLU A 44 -51.44 -23.68 2.84
N GLY A 45 -50.30 -24.37 2.95
CA GLY A 45 -49.73 -25.16 1.85
C GLY A 45 -49.10 -24.36 0.71
N TYR A 46 -48.78 -23.08 0.92
CA TYR A 46 -48.09 -22.28 -0.08
C TYR A 46 -46.59 -22.57 -0.09
N GLN A 47 -46.14 -23.40 -1.04
CA GLN A 47 -44.73 -23.79 -1.21
C GLN A 47 -44.35 -23.81 -2.71
N PRO A 48 -44.32 -22.63 -3.37
CA PRO A 48 -43.84 -22.53 -4.74
C PRO A 48 -42.39 -23.04 -4.85
N GLN A 49 -42.11 -23.80 -5.90
CA GLN A 49 -40.76 -24.30 -6.19
C GLN A 49 -39.92 -23.27 -6.98
N SER A 50 -40.57 -22.36 -7.71
CA SER A 50 -39.93 -21.35 -8.55
C SER A 50 -40.80 -20.10 -8.65
N VAL A 51 -40.20 -19.01 -9.15
CA VAL A 51 -40.91 -17.82 -9.60
C VAL A 51 -40.83 -17.75 -11.11
N ASP A 52 -41.96 -18.02 -11.76
CA ASP A 52 -42.04 -18.07 -13.22
C ASP A 52 -42.45 -16.70 -13.78
N HIS A 53 -41.47 -15.81 -13.96
CA HIS A 53 -41.69 -14.48 -14.53
C HIS A 53 -40.46 -13.96 -15.28
N GLU A 54 -40.61 -13.51 -16.53
CA GLU A 54 -39.46 -13.13 -17.39
C GLU A 54 -38.64 -11.97 -16.81
N ASP A 55 -39.32 -10.99 -16.22
CA ASP A 55 -38.69 -9.81 -15.61
C ASP A 55 -38.14 -10.05 -14.18
N ILE A 56 -38.29 -11.24 -13.58
CA ILE A 56 -37.82 -11.50 -12.20
C ILE A 56 -36.77 -12.61 -12.21
N GLU A 57 -35.54 -12.24 -11.87
CA GLU A 57 -34.46 -13.17 -11.56
C GLU A 57 -34.31 -13.26 -10.03
N LEU A 58 -34.47 -14.46 -9.48
CA LEU A 58 -34.25 -14.73 -8.06
C LEU A 58 -32.84 -15.25 -7.84
N ALA A 59 -32.20 -14.76 -6.79
CA ALA A 59 -30.95 -15.35 -6.32
C ALA A 59 -31.21 -16.67 -5.62
N ASP A 60 -30.27 -17.61 -5.71
CA ASP A 60 -30.40 -18.97 -5.16
C ASP A 60 -30.71 -19.01 -3.66
N PHE A 61 -30.22 -18.01 -2.92
CA PHE A 61 -30.45 -17.90 -1.48
C PHE A 61 -31.78 -17.24 -1.11
N VAL A 62 -32.65 -16.90 -2.07
CA VAL A 62 -33.97 -16.27 -1.83
C VAL A 62 -35.06 -17.30 -2.11
N ARG A 63 -35.93 -17.53 -1.13
CA ARG A 63 -37.00 -18.53 -1.28
C ARG A 63 -38.11 -18.01 -2.21
N PRO A 64 -38.58 -18.82 -3.17
CA PRO A 64 -39.74 -18.49 -4.01
C PRO A 64 -41.00 -18.17 -3.20
N GLU A 65 -41.12 -18.73 -1.99
CA GLU A 65 -42.22 -18.48 -1.04
C GLU A 65 -42.40 -17.02 -0.68
N ALA A 66 -41.36 -16.19 -0.81
CA ALA A 66 -41.45 -14.75 -0.58
C ALA A 66 -42.20 -14.01 -1.71
N PHE A 67 -42.49 -14.65 -2.83
CA PHE A 67 -43.17 -14.07 -3.97
C PHE A 67 -44.52 -14.76 -4.18
N ARG A 68 -45.48 -14.03 -4.75
CA ARG A 68 -46.74 -14.61 -5.19
C ARG A 68 -46.53 -15.40 -6.49
N GLN A 69 -47.43 -16.33 -6.77
CA GLN A 69 -47.52 -16.93 -8.10
C GLN A 69 -48.07 -15.91 -9.11
N PHE A 70 -47.47 -15.91 -10.29
CA PHE A 70 -47.90 -15.09 -11.43
C PHE A 70 -48.89 -15.88 -12.28
N GLN A 71 -49.81 -15.19 -12.93
CA GLN A 71 -50.79 -15.86 -13.81
C GLN A 71 -50.14 -16.34 -15.11
N SER A 72 -49.09 -15.66 -15.55
CA SER A 72 -48.31 -15.96 -16.73
C SER A 72 -46.90 -15.38 -16.57
N PRO A 73 -45.89 -15.92 -17.27
CA PRO A 73 -44.55 -15.32 -17.33
C PRO A 73 -44.54 -13.87 -17.83
N ASP A 74 -45.52 -13.51 -18.65
CA ASP A 74 -45.71 -12.19 -19.28
C ASP A 74 -46.61 -11.24 -18.46
N GLU A 75 -46.88 -11.54 -17.19
CA GLU A 75 -47.75 -10.69 -16.37
C GLU A 75 -47.18 -9.25 -16.30
N VAL A 76 -48.00 -8.24 -16.57
CA VAL A 76 -47.50 -6.86 -16.50
C VAL A 76 -47.31 -6.45 -15.03
N LEU A 77 -46.06 -6.42 -14.60
CA LEU A 77 -45.64 -5.94 -13.28
C LEU A 77 -45.67 -4.41 -13.28
N GLY A 78 -46.78 -3.82 -12.85
CA GLY A 78 -46.89 -2.38 -12.68
C GLY A 78 -46.62 -1.53 -13.95
N PRO A 79 -46.62 -0.20 -13.83
CA PRO A 79 -46.35 0.68 -14.95
C PRO A 79 -44.84 0.70 -15.26
N GLY A 80 -44.45 0.03 -16.34
CA GLY A 80 -43.08 0.06 -16.84
C GLY A 80 -42.07 -0.66 -15.95
N ALA A 81 -42.48 -1.63 -15.11
CA ALA A 81 -41.51 -2.45 -14.37
C ALA A 81 -40.95 -3.56 -15.25
N GLY A 82 -39.63 -3.72 -15.19
CA GLY A 82 -38.91 -4.80 -15.84
C GLY A 82 -37.43 -4.52 -15.87
N MET A 83 -36.63 -5.57 -16.05
CA MET A 83 -35.16 -5.44 -16.06
C MET A 83 -34.69 -4.56 -17.22
N SER A 84 -35.40 -4.61 -18.35
CA SER A 84 -35.15 -3.80 -19.55
C SER A 84 -35.96 -2.49 -19.60
N LYS A 85 -36.89 -2.25 -18.68
CA LYS A 85 -37.82 -1.09 -18.70
C LYS A 85 -37.33 0.08 -17.85
N GLU A 86 -38.10 1.17 -17.77
CA GLU A 86 -37.73 2.38 -17.01
C GLU A 86 -37.67 2.12 -15.50
N TYR A 87 -38.63 1.37 -14.96
CA TYR A 87 -38.66 0.99 -13.55
C TYR A 87 -37.97 -0.36 -13.34
N LYS A 88 -36.78 -0.35 -12.73
CA LYS A 88 -35.89 -1.51 -12.60
C LYS A 88 -36.21 -2.46 -11.43
N ASN A 89 -37.33 -2.29 -10.74
CA ASN A 89 -37.68 -3.11 -9.57
C ASN A 89 -39.00 -3.89 -9.78
N PRO A 90 -39.03 -4.86 -10.71
CA PRO A 90 -40.19 -5.72 -10.91
C PRO A 90 -40.54 -6.55 -9.67
N GLN A 91 -39.56 -6.89 -8.83
CA GLN A 91 -39.72 -7.69 -7.61
C GLN A 91 -40.72 -7.08 -6.64
N TYR A 92 -40.80 -5.75 -6.57
CA TYR A 92 -41.77 -5.04 -5.71
C TYR A 92 -43.23 -5.47 -5.96
N PHE A 93 -43.59 -5.75 -7.22
CA PHE A 93 -44.95 -6.17 -7.59
C PHE A 93 -45.19 -7.68 -7.43
N GLY A 94 -44.14 -8.43 -7.10
CA GLY A 94 -44.20 -9.85 -6.80
C GLY A 94 -44.41 -10.16 -5.32
N TYR A 95 -44.24 -9.18 -4.43
CA TYR A 95 -44.47 -9.41 -3.00
C TYR A 95 -45.97 -9.53 -2.66
N HIS A 96 -46.23 -10.37 -1.66
CA HIS A 96 -47.52 -10.54 -1.00
C HIS A 96 -47.41 -10.16 0.47
N ARG A 97 -48.53 -10.22 1.20
CA ARG A 97 -48.60 -9.81 2.61
C ARG A 97 -47.64 -10.53 3.56
N PHE A 98 -47.24 -11.76 3.23
CA PHE A 98 -46.35 -12.58 4.08
C PHE A 98 -44.88 -12.57 3.64
N SER A 99 -44.54 -11.93 2.51
CA SER A 99 -43.17 -11.88 1.98
C SER A 99 -42.14 -11.43 3.00
N TYR A 100 -42.49 -10.44 3.82
CA TYR A 100 -41.59 -9.97 4.87
C TYR A 100 -41.26 -11.05 5.89
N VAL A 101 -42.26 -11.84 6.30
CA VAL A 101 -42.08 -12.92 7.28
C VAL A 101 -41.25 -14.04 6.66
N GLU A 102 -41.49 -14.40 5.40
CA GLU A 102 -40.68 -15.41 4.70
C GLU A 102 -39.22 -15.01 4.58
N LEU A 103 -38.94 -13.78 4.14
CA LEU A 103 -37.58 -13.26 4.04
C LEU A 103 -36.91 -13.14 5.40
N GLN A 104 -37.67 -12.77 6.45
CA GLN A 104 -37.15 -12.71 7.81
C GLN A 104 -36.78 -14.10 8.32
N ASN A 105 -37.64 -15.10 8.13
CA ASN A 105 -37.38 -16.50 8.52
C ASN A 105 -36.16 -17.04 7.80
N GLN A 106 -36.10 -16.88 6.48
CA GLN A 106 -34.95 -17.24 5.68
C GLN A 106 -33.66 -16.57 6.16
N SER A 107 -33.71 -15.27 6.49
CA SER A 107 -32.54 -14.55 7.01
C SER A 107 -32.06 -15.10 8.36
N MET A 108 -32.99 -15.57 9.21
CA MET A 108 -32.65 -16.21 10.49
C MET A 108 -32.03 -17.58 10.26
N GLU A 109 -32.58 -18.37 9.35
CA GLU A 109 -32.05 -19.70 8.99
C GLU A 109 -30.63 -19.60 8.42
N LEU A 110 -30.39 -18.73 7.43
CA LEU A 110 -29.05 -18.48 6.88
C LEU A 110 -28.04 -18.01 7.94
N ARG A 111 -28.52 -17.24 8.93
CA ARG A 111 -27.68 -16.79 10.06
C ARG A 111 -27.33 -17.94 11.00
N ASP A 112 -28.27 -18.84 11.26
CA ASP A 112 -28.09 -19.96 12.15
C ASP A 112 -27.25 -21.06 11.50
N GLU A 113 -27.46 -21.34 10.21
CA GLU A 113 -26.58 -22.17 9.38
C GLU A 113 -25.13 -21.68 9.46
N ARG A 114 -24.89 -20.38 9.29
CA ARG A 114 -23.55 -19.78 9.44
C ARG A 114 -22.95 -19.99 10.83
N ARG A 115 -23.77 -20.01 11.88
CA ARG A 115 -23.29 -20.24 13.25
C ARG A 115 -22.94 -21.70 13.48
N VAL A 116 -23.74 -22.60 12.92
CA VAL A 116 -23.52 -24.04 12.99
C VAL A 116 -22.27 -24.41 12.18
N SER A 117 -22.07 -23.82 10.99
CA SER A 117 -20.90 -24.02 10.13
C SER A 117 -19.62 -23.30 10.62
N GLY A 118 -19.61 -22.79 11.86
CA GLY A 118 -18.43 -22.16 12.45
C GLY A 118 -18.01 -20.83 11.82
N GLY A 119 -18.88 -20.20 11.02
CA GLY A 119 -18.58 -18.95 10.31
C GLY A 119 -17.70 -19.14 9.06
N VAL A 120 -17.51 -20.38 8.61
CA VAL A 120 -16.92 -20.65 7.30
C VAL A 120 -17.94 -20.22 6.25
N GLN A 121 -17.60 -19.21 5.45
CA GLN A 121 -18.37 -18.91 4.25
C GLN A 121 -18.23 -20.14 3.34
N ALA A 122 -19.35 -20.74 2.92
CA ALA A 122 -19.32 -21.79 1.92
C ALA A 122 -18.54 -21.25 0.72
N ASN A 123 -17.36 -21.80 0.48
CA ASN A 123 -16.70 -21.65 -0.81
C ASN A 123 -17.67 -22.26 -1.83
N MET A 124 -18.18 -21.44 -2.74
CA MET A 124 -18.81 -21.93 -3.98
C MET A 124 -17.71 -22.52 -4.87
N GLY A 125 -17.17 -23.65 -4.46
CA GLY A 125 -16.34 -24.51 -5.28
C GLY A 125 -16.83 -25.92 -4.99
N GLU A 126 -17.49 -26.51 -5.98
CA GLU A 126 -17.90 -27.91 -6.02
C GLU A 126 -16.82 -28.81 -5.42
N ASP A 127 -17.19 -29.67 -4.49
CA ASP A 127 -16.68 -31.03 -4.47
C ASP A 127 -17.76 -31.90 -3.85
N ASP A 128 -18.37 -32.73 -4.69
CA ASP A 128 -19.25 -33.80 -4.29
C ASP A 128 -18.48 -34.69 -3.31
N GLU A 129 -18.96 -34.80 -2.07
CA GLU A 129 -18.40 -35.76 -1.11
C GLU A 129 -18.80 -37.19 -1.52
N ASP A 130 -18.01 -37.78 -2.41
CA ASP A 130 -17.86 -39.22 -2.51
C ASP A 130 -16.82 -39.68 -1.48
N GLU A 131 -17.28 -40.45 -0.51
CA GLU A 131 -16.46 -41.13 0.49
C GLU A 131 -15.41 -42.04 -0.18
N CYS A 132 -14.14 -41.65 -0.16
CA CYS A 132 -12.99 -42.56 -0.37
C CYS A 132 -11.85 -42.23 0.61
N PRO A 133 -11.69 -43.01 1.70
CA PRO A 133 -10.66 -42.78 2.71
C PRO A 133 -9.34 -43.48 2.30
N ASP A 134 -8.37 -42.70 1.81
CA ASP A 134 -6.90 -42.83 1.98
C ASP A 134 -6.11 -42.22 0.81
N ASP A 135 -6.66 -42.21 -0.42
CA ASP A 135 -5.97 -41.66 -1.60
C ASP A 135 -5.76 -40.13 -1.54
N SER A 136 -6.61 -39.41 -0.80
CA SER A 136 -6.56 -37.95 -0.64
C SER A 136 -5.35 -37.46 0.18
N ILE A 137 -4.94 -38.22 1.20
CA ILE A 137 -3.80 -37.83 2.06
C ILE A 137 -2.48 -38.04 1.32
N GLU A 138 -2.35 -39.14 0.59
CA GLU A 138 -1.15 -39.43 -0.19
C GLU A 138 -0.98 -38.42 -1.35
N ALA A 139 -2.08 -38.03 -2.00
CA ALA A 139 -2.08 -36.97 -3.01
C ALA A 139 -1.65 -35.61 -2.44
N MET A 140 -2.11 -35.24 -1.24
CA MET A 140 -1.70 -34.01 -0.57
C MET A 140 -0.21 -34.03 -0.18
N MET A 141 0.30 -35.15 0.34
CA MET A 141 1.73 -35.28 0.66
C MET A 141 2.62 -35.21 -0.59
N ALA A 142 2.16 -35.75 -1.72
CA ALA A 142 2.88 -35.65 -3.00
C ALA A 142 2.96 -34.18 -3.48
N GLN A 143 1.86 -33.43 -3.37
CA GLN A 143 1.85 -32.00 -3.71
C GLN A 143 2.71 -31.15 -2.76
N GLU A 144 2.74 -31.47 -1.46
CA GLU A 144 3.63 -30.83 -0.50
C GLU A 144 5.10 -31.09 -0.83
N ALA A 145 5.44 -32.31 -1.25
CA ALA A 145 6.79 -32.65 -1.70
C ALA A 145 7.19 -31.86 -2.95
N GLU A 146 6.31 -31.74 -3.95
CA GLU A 146 6.55 -30.97 -5.17
C GLU A 146 6.71 -29.46 -4.87
N CYS A 147 5.90 -28.91 -3.97
CA CYS A 147 6.02 -27.53 -3.52
C CYS A 147 7.36 -27.29 -2.79
N ASN A 148 7.78 -28.21 -1.93
CA ASN A 148 9.07 -28.10 -1.25
C ASN A 148 10.25 -28.21 -2.23
N GLU A 149 10.17 -29.07 -3.24
CA GLU A 149 11.22 -29.19 -4.25
C GLU A 149 11.37 -27.91 -5.07
N THR A 150 10.25 -27.31 -5.50
CA THR A 150 10.26 -26.05 -6.24
C THR A 150 10.80 -24.89 -5.41
N LEU A 151 10.44 -24.80 -4.12
CA LEU A 151 11.00 -23.80 -3.20
C LEU A 151 12.51 -23.97 -3.04
N GLN A 152 13.00 -25.20 -2.91
CA GLN A 152 14.45 -25.45 -2.81
C GLN A 152 15.18 -25.13 -4.12
N ALA A 153 14.59 -25.41 -5.28
CA ALA A 153 15.17 -25.06 -6.57
C ALA A 153 15.28 -23.54 -6.73
N GLN A 154 14.21 -22.79 -6.41
CA GLN A 154 14.21 -21.32 -6.45
C GLN A 154 15.24 -20.72 -5.48
N ALA A 155 15.38 -21.28 -4.28
CA ALA A 155 16.39 -20.84 -3.33
C ALA A 155 17.81 -21.02 -3.87
N LYS A 156 18.11 -22.17 -4.50
CA LYS A 156 19.41 -22.45 -5.11
C LYS A 156 19.70 -21.53 -6.30
N ASP A 157 18.71 -21.22 -7.13
CA ASP A 157 18.91 -20.33 -8.27
C ASP A 157 19.09 -18.88 -7.83
N ALA A 158 18.35 -18.43 -6.82
CA ALA A 158 18.56 -17.12 -6.20
C ALA A 158 19.97 -16.99 -5.58
N GLU A 159 20.52 -18.06 -5.00
CA GLU A 159 21.88 -18.08 -4.49
C GLU A 159 22.92 -18.01 -5.61
N LYS A 160 22.77 -18.82 -6.68
CA LYS A 160 23.64 -18.75 -7.86
C LYS A 160 23.63 -17.37 -8.51
N ASP A 161 22.49 -16.71 -8.59
CA ASP A 161 22.40 -15.37 -9.16
C ASP A 161 23.04 -14.31 -8.26
N ARG A 162 22.93 -14.45 -6.94
CA ARG A 162 23.69 -13.62 -5.99
C ARG A 162 25.19 -13.81 -6.16
N GLU A 163 25.68 -15.04 -6.32
CA GLU A 163 27.09 -15.31 -6.54
C GLU A 163 27.59 -14.78 -7.89
N LYS A 164 26.84 -15.01 -8.97
CA LYS A 164 27.15 -14.44 -10.30
C LYS A 164 27.21 -12.92 -10.25
N ASN A 165 26.30 -12.27 -9.54
CA ASN A 165 26.31 -10.82 -9.39
C ASN A 165 27.50 -10.33 -8.55
N LYS A 166 27.85 -11.01 -7.46
CA LYS A 166 29.07 -10.72 -6.69
C LYS A 166 30.34 -10.90 -7.53
N LEU A 167 30.40 -11.93 -8.38
CA LEU A 167 31.54 -12.16 -9.25
C LEU A 167 31.66 -11.07 -10.31
N LYS A 168 30.54 -10.68 -10.95
CA LYS A 168 30.52 -9.59 -11.93
C LYS A 168 30.97 -8.26 -11.31
N THR A 169 30.50 -7.91 -10.11
CA THR A 169 30.91 -6.67 -9.46
C THR A 169 32.39 -6.69 -9.08
N TRP A 170 32.93 -7.84 -8.66
CA TRP A 170 34.35 -8.01 -8.40
C TRP A 170 35.22 -7.91 -9.67
N CYS A 171 34.78 -8.50 -10.79
CA CYS A 171 35.45 -8.37 -12.09
C CYS A 171 35.50 -6.91 -12.57
N VAL A 172 34.39 -6.16 -12.48
CA VAL A 172 34.37 -4.74 -12.86
C VAL A 172 35.27 -3.90 -11.94
N ALA A 173 35.27 -4.19 -10.63
CA ALA A 173 36.13 -3.48 -9.69
C ALA A 173 37.63 -3.75 -9.92
N THR A 174 37.99 -4.97 -10.31
CA THR A 174 39.37 -5.35 -10.61
C THR A 174 39.86 -4.76 -11.93
N GLU A 175 39.02 -4.74 -12.96
CA GLU A 175 39.32 -4.09 -14.24
C GLU A 175 39.54 -2.58 -14.07
N LYS A 176 38.67 -1.90 -13.31
CA LYS A 176 38.84 -0.49 -12.99
C LYS A 176 40.16 -0.20 -12.26
N LYS A 177 40.56 -1.05 -11.32
CA LYS A 177 41.86 -0.93 -10.64
C LYS A 177 43.04 -1.15 -11.58
N GLN A 178 42.93 -2.08 -12.53
CA GLN A 178 43.98 -2.29 -13.53
C GLN A 178 44.10 -1.11 -14.50
N GLU A 179 42.98 -0.49 -14.88
CA GLU A 179 42.97 0.71 -15.71
C GLU A 179 43.65 1.89 -15.00
N GLU A 180 43.31 2.13 -13.73
CA GLU A 180 43.96 3.15 -12.89
C GLU A 180 45.47 2.93 -12.79
N ILE A 181 45.92 1.68 -12.59
CA ILE A 181 47.36 1.34 -12.59
C ILE A 181 48.00 1.63 -13.96
N ARG A 182 47.33 1.30 -15.08
CA ARG A 182 47.84 1.59 -16.43
C ARG A 182 47.93 3.08 -16.71
N GLU A 183 46.99 3.88 -16.22
CA GLU A 183 47.03 5.34 -16.36
C GLU A 183 48.19 5.95 -15.57
N VAL A 184 48.40 5.50 -14.33
CA VAL A 184 49.55 5.93 -13.52
C VAL A 184 50.87 5.55 -14.21
N GLN A 185 51.00 4.34 -14.74
CA GLN A 185 52.19 3.91 -15.48
C GLN A 185 52.44 4.76 -16.73
N LYS A 186 51.39 5.13 -17.49
CA LYS A 186 51.52 6.04 -18.63
C LYS A 186 51.98 7.42 -18.21
N CYS A 187 51.48 7.96 -17.10
CA CYS A 187 51.92 9.24 -16.54
C CYS A 187 53.39 9.19 -16.13
N GLU A 188 53.83 8.11 -15.46
CA GLU A 188 55.24 7.90 -15.10
C GLU A 188 56.16 7.78 -16.32
N GLU A 189 55.74 7.10 -17.39
CA GLU A 189 56.51 7.02 -18.64
C GLU A 189 56.64 8.37 -19.33
N ILE A 190 55.57 9.18 -19.32
CA ILE A 190 55.59 10.54 -19.87
C ILE A 190 56.57 11.41 -19.05
N GLU A 191 56.58 11.28 -17.73
CA GLU A 191 57.55 11.98 -16.88
C GLU A 191 59.00 11.51 -17.11
N LYS A 192 59.23 10.20 -17.25
CA LYS A 192 60.56 9.65 -17.56
C LYS A 192 61.05 10.10 -18.94
N LYS A 193 60.18 10.14 -19.96
CA LYS A 193 60.51 10.67 -21.30
C LYS A 193 60.84 12.16 -21.25
N LYS A 194 60.09 12.96 -20.49
CA LYS A 194 60.41 14.38 -20.25
C LYS A 194 61.79 14.57 -19.59
N LEU A 195 62.17 13.68 -18.66
CA LEU A 195 63.49 13.67 -18.03
C LEU A 195 64.63 13.22 -18.97
N GLN A 196 64.34 12.35 -19.95
CA GLN A 196 65.30 11.85 -20.92
C GLN A 196 65.50 12.83 -22.09
N ASP A 197 64.45 13.54 -22.50
CA ASP A 197 64.52 14.64 -23.47
C ASP A 197 65.25 15.86 -22.91
N SER A 198 65.24 16.06 -21.58
CA SER A 198 66.14 17.01 -20.92
C SER A 198 67.60 16.54 -20.82
N LYS A 199 67.90 15.26 -21.07
CA LYS A 199 69.27 14.70 -21.07
C LYS A 199 69.89 14.54 -22.46
N SER A 200 69.09 14.57 -23.53
CA SER A 200 69.57 14.44 -24.92
C SER A 200 69.68 15.77 -25.69
N LYS A 201 69.30 16.91 -25.07
CA LYS A 201 69.73 18.26 -25.48
C LYS A 201 70.71 18.87 -24.46
N SER A 202 71.80 18.17 -24.17
CA SER A 202 73.02 18.73 -23.58
C SER A 202 74.24 18.40 -24.46
N LYS A 203 74.22 18.99 -25.66
CA LYS A 203 75.39 19.63 -26.28
C LYS A 203 75.03 21.09 -26.54
N ASN A 204 74.81 21.83 -25.45
CA ASN A 204 74.96 23.29 -25.32
C ASN A 204 74.33 23.74 -23.99
N GLU A 205 74.85 23.21 -22.90
CA GLU A 205 74.52 23.62 -21.54
C GLU A 205 75.54 24.68 -21.09
N LYS A 206 75.43 25.88 -21.68
CA LYS A 206 76.18 27.08 -21.25
C LYS A 206 75.39 28.39 -21.35
N THR A 207 74.07 28.35 -21.53
CA THR A 207 73.26 29.54 -21.83
C THR A 207 72.04 29.77 -20.94
N ILE A 208 71.76 28.93 -19.92
CA ILE A 208 70.62 29.17 -19.00
C ILE A 208 71.09 29.78 -17.66
N GLU A 209 72.31 29.52 -17.22
CA GLU A 209 72.87 30.19 -16.03
C GLU A 209 73.21 31.68 -16.27
N LYS A 210 73.37 32.09 -17.55
CA LYS A 210 73.48 33.52 -17.92
C LYS A 210 72.13 34.21 -17.95
N GLY A 211 71.07 33.58 -18.48
CA GLY A 211 69.73 34.17 -18.53
C GLY A 211 69.08 34.35 -17.16
N ALA A 212 69.30 33.42 -16.21
CA ALA A 212 68.80 33.58 -14.84
C ALA A 212 69.52 34.70 -14.07
N LYS A 213 70.82 34.93 -14.35
CA LYS A 213 71.57 36.07 -13.78
C LYS A 213 71.14 37.38 -14.42
N GLU A 214 70.86 37.42 -15.72
CA GLU A 214 70.41 38.61 -16.44
C GLU A 214 68.97 39.03 -16.05
N ILE A 215 68.05 38.07 -15.85
CA ILE A 215 66.66 38.33 -15.42
C ILE A 215 66.60 38.73 -13.93
N MET A 216 67.43 38.13 -13.06
CA MET A 216 67.52 38.60 -11.66
C MET A 216 68.18 39.97 -11.55
N GLU A 217 69.18 40.28 -12.39
CA GLU A 217 69.80 41.60 -12.44
C GLU A 217 68.85 42.67 -13.03
N GLU A 218 67.97 42.29 -13.97
CA GLU A 218 66.91 43.17 -14.50
C GLU A 218 65.76 43.38 -13.49
N CYS A 219 65.41 42.37 -12.68
CA CYS A 219 64.44 42.51 -11.58
C CYS A 219 64.98 43.35 -10.42
N VAL A 220 66.27 43.25 -10.08
CA VAL A 220 66.91 44.12 -9.08
C VAL A 220 67.00 45.56 -9.60
N LYS A 221 67.36 45.78 -10.88
CA LYS A 221 67.35 47.12 -11.51
C LYS A 221 65.94 47.74 -11.63
N LYS A 222 64.89 46.92 -11.79
CA LYS A 222 63.48 47.39 -11.79
C LYS A 222 62.95 47.66 -10.37
N MET A 223 63.50 47.02 -9.34
CA MET A 223 63.17 47.35 -7.94
C MET A 223 63.90 48.60 -7.43
N GLU A 224 65.12 48.87 -7.89
CA GLU A 224 65.85 50.11 -7.56
C GLU A 224 65.30 51.35 -8.28
N LYS A 225 64.79 51.22 -9.53
CA LYS A 225 64.17 52.34 -10.26
C LYS A 225 62.74 52.70 -9.84
N SER A 226 62.06 51.86 -9.06
CA SER A 226 60.73 52.18 -8.52
C SER A 226 60.76 52.69 -7.08
N ALA A 227 61.95 53.02 -6.55
CA ALA A 227 62.09 53.76 -5.29
C ALA A 227 61.94 55.29 -5.49
N ALA A 228 61.78 55.76 -6.73
CA ALA A 228 61.59 57.19 -7.06
C ALA A 228 60.19 57.54 -7.61
N ALA A 229 59.27 56.58 -7.69
CA ALA A 229 57.86 56.88 -7.99
C ALA A 229 57.01 56.01 -7.07
N GLY A 230 56.67 56.57 -5.91
CA GLY A 230 55.69 55.98 -5.02
C GLY A 230 54.35 55.94 -5.71
N GLU A 231 53.95 54.76 -6.19
CA GLU A 231 52.57 54.28 -6.18
C GLU A 231 52.46 52.82 -6.66
N CYS A 232 51.75 52.02 -5.87
CA CYS A 232 50.97 50.84 -6.27
C CYS A 232 51.63 49.49 -6.59
N LYS A 233 52.68 49.06 -5.88
CA LYS A 233 52.95 47.60 -5.74
C LYS A 233 51.95 46.88 -4.83
N GLU A 234 51.35 47.62 -3.90
CA GLU A 234 50.40 47.09 -2.94
C GLU A 234 49.02 46.80 -3.56
N LYS A 235 48.61 47.54 -4.61
CA LYS A 235 47.30 47.33 -5.27
C LYS A 235 47.24 46.03 -6.07
N VAL A 236 48.32 45.70 -6.79
CA VAL A 236 48.37 44.47 -7.60
C VAL A 236 48.36 43.22 -6.73
N ILE A 237 49.11 43.22 -5.62
CA ILE A 237 49.12 42.11 -4.66
C ILE A 237 47.75 41.99 -3.95
N LYS A 238 47.12 43.12 -3.60
CA LYS A 238 45.78 43.14 -3.00
C LYS A 238 44.70 42.63 -3.96
N GLU A 239 44.77 42.94 -5.25
CA GLU A 239 43.83 42.41 -6.25
C GLU A 239 43.94 40.89 -6.40
N THR A 240 45.17 40.37 -6.54
CA THR A 240 45.36 38.92 -6.70
C THR A 240 44.95 38.12 -5.45
N LEU A 241 45.15 38.69 -4.25
CA LEU A 241 44.70 38.04 -3.00
C LEU A 241 43.19 38.11 -2.82
N ALA A 242 42.54 39.20 -3.23
CA ALA A 242 41.09 39.35 -3.17
C ALA A 242 40.36 38.40 -4.12
N GLU A 243 40.95 38.08 -5.27
CA GLU A 243 40.38 37.14 -6.24
C GLU A 243 40.44 35.69 -5.72
N LEU A 244 41.57 35.27 -5.15
CA LEU A 244 41.70 33.98 -4.48
C LEU A 244 40.77 33.83 -3.26
N GLU A 245 40.54 34.91 -2.49
CA GLU A 245 39.63 34.87 -1.35
C GLU A 245 38.15 34.70 -1.77
N LYS A 246 37.75 35.24 -2.93
CA LYS A 246 36.41 35.06 -3.50
C LYS A 246 36.18 33.62 -3.95
N GLU A 247 37.18 32.98 -4.56
CA GLU A 247 37.09 31.58 -4.98
C GLU A 247 36.98 30.63 -3.78
N CYS A 248 37.78 30.86 -2.72
CA CYS A 248 37.68 30.11 -1.47
C CYS A 248 36.32 30.26 -0.77
N LYS A 249 35.71 31.47 -0.80
CA LYS A 249 34.36 31.71 -0.27
C LYS A 249 33.26 31.03 -1.08
N ASN A 250 33.46 30.76 -2.37
CA ASN A 250 32.50 30.03 -3.20
C ASN A 250 32.58 28.52 -2.96
N LEU A 251 33.79 27.99 -2.78
CA LEU A 251 34.00 26.58 -2.42
C LEU A 251 33.42 26.23 -1.04
N SER A 252 33.56 27.12 -0.04
CA SER A 252 32.95 26.89 1.28
C SER A 252 31.43 26.87 1.24
N LYS A 253 30.79 27.72 0.41
CA LYS A 253 29.33 27.72 0.19
C LYS A 253 28.81 26.48 -0.54
N LEU A 254 29.62 25.85 -1.39
CA LEU A 254 29.26 24.59 -2.04
C LEU A 254 29.34 23.42 -1.05
N ASN A 255 30.34 23.42 -0.16
CA ASN A 255 30.45 22.40 0.88
C ASN A 255 29.32 22.47 1.91
N THR A 256 28.87 23.66 2.31
CA THR A 256 27.71 23.79 3.21
C THR A 256 26.42 23.30 2.57
N LYS A 257 26.20 23.58 1.27
CA LYS A 257 25.05 23.05 0.52
C LYS A 257 25.08 21.52 0.36
N ALA A 258 26.28 20.94 0.21
CA ALA A 258 26.43 19.49 0.13
C ALA A 258 26.10 18.80 1.48
N GLU A 259 26.48 19.40 2.61
CA GLU A 259 26.11 18.88 3.94
C GLU A 259 24.61 19.04 4.23
N GLU A 260 23.99 20.17 3.86
CA GLU A 260 22.52 20.35 3.99
C GLU A 260 21.72 19.33 3.16
N LEU A 261 22.22 18.95 1.98
CA LEU A 261 21.58 17.91 1.16
C LEU A 261 21.73 16.52 1.80
N LYS A 262 22.89 16.19 2.39
CA LYS A 262 23.08 14.93 3.13
C LYS A 262 22.16 14.83 4.34
N GLU A 263 21.91 15.93 5.04
CA GLU A 263 20.99 15.96 6.18
C GLU A 263 19.52 15.75 5.74
N LYS A 264 19.10 16.40 4.65
CA LYS A 264 17.75 16.21 4.07
C LYS A 264 17.52 14.77 3.59
N VAL A 265 18.53 14.11 3.02
CA VAL A 265 18.45 12.70 2.61
C VAL A 265 18.23 11.80 3.83
N LYS A 266 18.97 12.01 4.92
CA LYS A 266 18.79 11.24 6.17
C LYS A 266 17.40 11.42 6.79
N ASP A 267 16.83 12.61 6.69
CA ASP A 267 15.47 12.86 7.21
C ASP A 267 14.37 12.20 6.36
N VAL A 268 14.55 12.12 5.05
CA VAL A 268 13.64 11.39 4.15
C VAL A 268 13.72 9.88 4.43
N GLU A 269 14.92 9.32 4.58
CA GLU A 269 15.11 7.90 4.93
C GLU A 269 14.43 7.54 6.28
N LYS A 270 14.57 8.39 7.30
CA LYS A 270 13.88 8.21 8.59
C LYS A 270 12.35 8.26 8.47
N LYS A 271 11.81 9.07 7.55
CA LYS A 271 10.35 9.13 7.31
C LYS A 271 9.85 7.87 6.61
N ILE A 272 10.59 7.36 5.63
CA ILE A 272 10.26 6.12 4.91
C ILE A 272 10.26 4.92 5.86
N ALA A 273 11.28 4.80 6.72
CA ALA A 273 11.35 3.73 7.73
C ALA A 273 10.18 3.79 8.73
N LYS A 274 9.76 4.99 9.13
CA LYS A 274 8.60 5.17 10.03
C LYS A 274 7.26 4.84 9.39
N SER A 275 7.07 5.07 8.09
CA SER A 275 5.85 4.64 7.38
C SER A 275 5.81 3.11 7.25
N GLN A 276 6.93 2.47 6.92
CA GLN A 276 6.99 1.01 6.79
C GLN A 276 6.71 0.30 8.13
N ALA A 277 7.27 0.81 9.24
CA ALA A 277 6.99 0.24 10.57
C ALA A 277 5.52 0.40 11.02
N LYS A 278 4.82 1.46 10.59
CA LYS A 278 3.38 1.64 10.90
C LYS A 278 2.49 0.69 10.11
N ASP A 279 2.86 0.40 8.86
CA ASP A 279 2.14 -0.56 8.03
C ASP A 279 2.26 -2.00 8.57
N ASP A 280 3.42 -2.34 9.16
CA ASP A 280 3.62 -3.64 9.83
C ASP A 280 2.89 -3.73 11.18
N GLN A 281 2.82 -2.64 11.95
CA GLN A 281 2.07 -2.62 13.22
C GLN A 281 0.55 -2.71 13.00
N CYS A 282 0.00 -2.19 11.90
CA CYS A 282 -1.42 -2.31 11.57
C CYS A 282 -1.83 -3.74 11.15
N LYS A 283 -0.87 -4.56 10.73
CA LYS A 283 -1.10 -5.99 10.41
C LYS A 283 -1.13 -6.87 11.66
N ASN A 284 -0.30 -6.58 12.68
CA ASN A 284 -0.26 -7.36 13.93
C ASN A 284 -1.41 -7.05 14.92
N GLU A 285 -1.93 -5.80 14.98
CA GLU A 285 -3.08 -5.52 15.86
C GLU A 285 -4.40 -6.17 15.39
N LYS A 286 -4.48 -6.61 14.12
CA LYS A 286 -5.63 -7.39 13.61
C LYS A 286 -5.55 -8.88 13.96
N SER A 287 -4.38 -9.44 14.26
CA SER A 287 -4.25 -10.84 14.70
C SER A 287 -4.51 -11.01 16.19
N ASP A 288 -4.03 -10.11 17.06
CA ASP A 288 -4.14 -10.30 18.51
C ASP A 288 -5.57 -10.12 19.07
N LYS A 289 -6.41 -9.29 18.43
CA LYS A 289 -7.85 -9.19 18.79
C LYS A 289 -8.68 -10.43 18.42
N LYS A 290 -8.12 -11.35 17.62
CA LYS A 290 -8.81 -12.59 17.22
C LYS A 290 -8.58 -13.73 18.22
N ASP A 291 -7.49 -13.69 18.98
CA ASP A 291 -7.14 -14.76 19.93
C ASP A 291 -7.59 -14.49 21.37
N GLU A 292 -7.69 -13.23 21.80
CA GLU A 292 -8.19 -12.91 23.16
C GLU A 292 -9.69 -13.20 23.35
N LYS A 293 -10.47 -13.28 22.26
CA LYS A 293 -11.90 -13.63 22.31
C LYS A 293 -12.18 -15.14 22.34
N LYS A 294 -11.16 -15.98 22.13
CA LYS A 294 -11.27 -17.46 22.21
C LYS A 294 -10.96 -18.01 23.60
N SER A 295 -10.14 -17.34 24.42
CA SER A 295 -9.75 -17.85 25.74
C SER A 295 -10.81 -17.63 26.84
N ASP A 296 -11.67 -16.62 26.71
CA ASP A 296 -12.71 -16.32 27.72
C ASP A 296 -13.98 -17.20 27.60
N LYS A 297 -14.12 -17.96 26.50
CA LYS A 297 -15.23 -18.91 26.33
C LYS A 297 -14.93 -20.30 26.94
N CYS A 298 -13.66 -20.58 27.29
CA CYS A 298 -13.26 -21.88 27.83
C CYS A 298 -13.39 -22.00 29.36
N LYS A 299 -13.61 -20.91 30.10
CA LYS A 299 -13.72 -20.94 31.58
C LYS A 299 -15.13 -21.02 32.16
N LYS A 300 -16.18 -21.02 31.32
CA LYS A 300 -17.59 -21.07 31.79
C LYS A 300 -18.23 -22.46 31.77
N THR A 301 -17.53 -23.50 31.30
CA THR A 301 -18.09 -24.85 31.18
C THR A 301 -17.71 -25.82 32.31
N ASP A 302 -16.80 -25.46 33.21
CA ASP A 302 -16.36 -26.35 34.32
C ASP A 302 -17.05 -26.09 35.67
N LYS A 303 -18.13 -25.29 35.73
CA LYS A 303 -18.90 -25.07 36.97
C LYS A 303 -20.27 -25.75 37.02
N ASN A 304 -20.60 -26.56 36.03
CA ASN A 304 -21.87 -27.30 35.96
C ASN A 304 -21.64 -28.81 35.71
N LYS A 305 -20.72 -29.41 36.46
CA LYS A 305 -20.66 -30.86 36.66
C LYS A 305 -20.58 -31.16 38.15
#